data_AF-A0A196MYB0-F1
#
_entry.id   AF-A0A196MYB0-F1
#
_cell.length_a   1.000
_cell.length_b   1.000
_cell.length_c   1.000
_cell.angle_alpha   90.00
_cell.angle_beta   90.00
_cell.angle_gamma   90.00
#
_symmetry.space_group_name_H-M   'P 1'
#
loop_
_entity.id
_entity.type
_entity.pdbx_description
1 polymer ?
#
loop_
_entity_poly.entity_id
_entity_poly.type
_entity_poly.pdbx_seq_one_letter_code
_entity_poly.pdbx_strand_id
1 'polypeptide(L)'
;MARLIDLIPGLRLFIEKLDRGRAIDPEFAIRYLRGEHDIDGKPIPRSPYTVARLKLAKLQTRKMGHLGGFASEPTSSWLGGQPAECDNSLWPTHQGERLTFVAQIALHDLEGRDDIEWLPSSGYLLFFVGRNEWGGFDQMLGRVVHVPYSSRTVCLASEGQVRQWIHFEHLATYESLQSNDDAGQADDNREFDRWYWSISPSYFKGAAWQVGGWPRPLQTDDMRRECERRYRRLAWDDYDAMNAPDFMRELESWHLIGQFDLDAAVEKPDGFMRGFYWAKVINGQAMINDAVLIGQSD
;
A
#
# COMPACT_ATOMS: atom_id res chain seq x y z
N MET A 1 5.19 31.26 12.47
CA MET A 1 5.03 30.46 13.71
C MET A 1 3.62 29.91 13.73
N ALA A 2 3.43 28.62 13.41
CA ALA A 2 2.15 27.95 13.63
C ALA A 2 1.91 27.85 15.16
N ARG A 3 0.66 28.00 15.62
CA ARG A 3 0.36 27.88 17.06
C ARG A 3 0.57 26.43 17.48
N LEU A 4 0.96 26.19 18.73
CA LEU A 4 1.17 24.84 19.29
C LEU A 4 -0.05 23.91 19.07
N ILE A 5 -1.24 24.51 19.02
CA ILE A 5 -2.54 23.90 18.72
C ILE A 5 -2.66 23.30 17.32
N ASP A 6 -1.94 23.88 16.36
CA ASP A 6 -1.95 23.46 14.96
C ASP A 6 -0.98 22.29 14.71
N LEU A 7 -0.10 21.99 15.67
CA LEU A 7 0.96 20.98 15.55
C LEU A 7 0.61 19.65 16.23
N ILE A 8 -0.50 19.59 16.97
CA ILE A 8 -0.94 18.39 17.69
C ILE A 8 -2.32 17.98 17.17
N PRO A 9 -2.38 17.09 16.17
CA PRO A 9 -3.64 16.54 15.70
C PRO A 9 -4.37 15.81 16.84
N GLY A 10 -5.58 16.28 17.16
CA GLY A 10 -6.35 15.89 18.34
C GLY A 10 -6.69 17.09 19.21
N LEU A 11 -5.72 18.00 19.44
CA LEU A 11 -5.93 19.20 20.26
C LEU A 11 -6.87 20.20 19.57
N ARG A 12 -6.79 20.33 18.24
CA ARG A 12 -7.71 21.16 17.44
C ARG A 12 -9.14 20.63 17.43
N LEU A 13 -9.33 19.32 17.22
CA LEU A 13 -10.66 18.69 17.18
C LEU A 13 -11.32 18.70 18.58
N PHE A 14 -10.50 18.57 19.63
CA PHE A 14 -10.88 18.75 21.02
C PHE A 14 -11.34 20.18 21.30
N ILE A 15 -10.65 21.19 20.77
CA ILE A 15 -11.02 22.61 20.88
C ILE A 15 -12.28 22.95 20.08
N GLU A 16 -12.43 22.41 18.87
CA GLU A 16 -13.65 22.59 18.07
C GLU A 16 -14.89 21.95 18.73
N LYS A 17 -14.72 20.88 19.52
CA LYS A 17 -15.80 20.29 20.34
C LYS A 17 -16.01 21.02 21.67
N LEU A 18 -14.98 21.63 22.26
CA LEU A 18 -15.08 22.61 23.37
C LEU A 18 -15.94 23.81 22.97
N ASP A 19 -15.66 24.40 21.80
CA ASP A 19 -16.40 25.57 21.25
C ASP A 19 -17.87 25.26 20.94
N ARG A 20 -18.21 23.99 20.71
CA ARG A 20 -19.60 23.52 20.49
C ARG A 20 -20.32 23.14 21.79
N GLY A 21 -19.76 23.45 22.96
CA GLY A 21 -20.38 23.26 24.27
C GLY A 21 -20.48 21.82 24.75
N ARG A 22 -19.81 20.85 24.09
CA ARG A 22 -19.84 19.43 24.49
C ARG A 22 -18.71 19.02 25.45
N ALA A 23 -17.66 19.84 25.58
CA ALA A 23 -16.48 19.50 26.38
C ALA A 23 -16.19 20.53 27.50
N ILE A 24 -17.20 21.22 28.01
CA ILE A 24 -17.03 22.16 29.15
C ILE A 24 -16.63 21.43 30.43
N ASP A 25 -16.75 20.10 30.46
CA ASP A 25 -16.28 19.27 31.56
C ASP A 25 -14.74 19.13 31.54
N PRO A 26 -14.02 19.76 32.48
CA PRO A 26 -12.56 19.63 32.60
C PRO A 26 -12.16 18.19 32.91
N GLU A 27 -13.05 17.38 33.48
CA GLU A 27 -12.81 15.98 33.77
C GLU A 27 -12.79 15.15 32.48
N PHE A 28 -13.70 15.40 31.53
CA PHE A 28 -13.63 14.83 30.19
C PHE A 28 -12.36 15.22 29.45
N ALA A 29 -11.94 16.49 29.52
CA ALA A 29 -10.69 16.96 28.94
C ALA A 29 -9.48 16.18 29.43
N ILE A 30 -9.41 15.97 30.75
CA ILE A 30 -8.34 15.22 31.41
C ILE A 30 -8.40 13.74 31.01
N ARG A 31 -9.58 13.13 31.00
CA ARG A 31 -9.76 11.72 30.62
C ARG A 31 -9.44 11.46 29.15
N TYR A 32 -9.80 12.38 28.24
CA TYR A 32 -9.45 12.30 26.81
C TYR A 32 -7.95 12.48 26.58
N LEU A 33 -7.32 13.48 27.20
CA LEU A 33 -5.86 13.69 27.09
C LEU A 33 -5.06 12.56 27.73
N ARG A 34 -5.63 11.90 28.74
CA ARG A 34 -5.05 10.67 29.26
C ARG A 34 -5.26 9.53 28.28
N GLY A 35 -6.35 9.46 27.52
CA GLY A 35 -6.67 8.30 26.67
C GLY A 35 -7.54 7.28 27.41
N GLU A 36 -8.25 7.73 28.45
CA GLU A 36 -9.21 6.95 29.21
C GLU A 36 -10.59 6.97 28.53
N HIS A 37 -10.90 7.98 27.74
CA HIS A 37 -12.18 8.13 27.02
C HIS A 37 -11.92 8.62 25.59
N ASP A 38 -12.72 8.15 24.64
CA ASP A 38 -12.65 8.54 23.24
C ASP A 38 -13.25 9.94 23.02
N ILE A 39 -13.20 10.41 21.78
CA ILE A 39 -13.70 11.74 21.43
C ILE A 39 -15.23 11.89 21.56
N ASP A 40 -15.95 10.78 21.74
CA ASP A 40 -17.40 10.74 21.92
C ASP A 40 -17.79 10.46 23.38
N GLY A 41 -16.83 10.53 24.31
CA GLY A 41 -17.09 10.38 25.74
C GLY A 41 -17.27 8.94 26.19
N LYS A 42 -16.96 7.96 25.35
CA LYS A 42 -17.01 6.56 25.75
C LYS A 42 -15.69 6.18 26.40
N PRO A 43 -15.69 5.46 27.53
CA PRO A 43 -14.46 4.94 28.11
C PRO A 43 -13.74 4.09 27.07
N ILE A 44 -12.48 4.41 26.80
CA ILE A 44 -11.60 3.56 26.01
C ILE A 44 -11.36 2.33 26.89
N PRO A 45 -11.68 1.12 26.43
CA PRO A 45 -11.61 -0.08 27.26
C PRO A 45 -10.18 -0.48 27.67
N ARG A 46 -9.17 0.31 27.25
CA ARG A 46 -7.75 0.08 27.52
C ARG A 46 -7.11 1.30 28.17
N SER A 47 -6.09 1.04 28.98
CA SER A 47 -5.33 2.12 29.59
C SER A 47 -4.61 2.98 28.50
N PRO A 48 -4.48 4.29 28.72
CA PRO A 48 -3.57 5.20 28.01
C PRO A 48 -2.21 4.61 27.62
N TYR A 49 -1.65 3.84 28.55
CA TYR A 49 -0.36 3.19 28.46
C TYR A 49 -0.36 2.06 27.42
N THR A 50 -1.49 1.37 27.24
CA THR A 50 -1.66 0.32 26.23
C THR A 50 -1.65 0.91 24.82
N VAL A 51 -2.37 2.02 24.60
CA VAL A 51 -2.38 2.74 23.31
C VAL A 51 -0.99 3.29 22.98
N ALA A 52 -0.29 3.87 23.97
CA ALA A 52 1.09 4.33 23.79
C ALA A 52 2.07 3.19 23.47
N ARG A 53 1.93 2.03 24.12
CA ARG A 53 2.73 0.83 23.81
C ARG A 53 2.47 0.29 22.41
N LEU A 54 1.22 0.28 21.95
CA LEU A 54 0.87 -0.14 20.59
C LEU A 54 1.42 0.85 19.55
N LYS A 55 1.30 2.16 19.79
CA LYS A 55 1.92 3.20 18.94
C LYS A 55 3.45 3.07 18.90
N LEU A 56 4.08 2.78 20.04
CA LEU A 56 5.53 2.55 20.12
C LEU A 56 5.95 1.27 19.38
N ALA A 57 5.20 0.17 19.55
CA ALA A 57 5.43 -1.07 18.81
C ALA A 57 5.30 -0.84 17.30
N LYS A 58 4.31 -0.05 16.85
CA LYS A 58 4.17 0.35 15.43
C LYS A 58 5.34 1.20 14.91
N LEU A 59 5.89 2.11 15.74
CA LEU A 59 7.09 2.86 15.36
C LEU A 59 8.32 1.95 15.23
N GLN A 60 8.36 0.84 15.98
CA GLN A 60 9.42 -0.16 15.89
C GLN A 60 9.33 -1.03 14.63
N THR A 61 8.14 -1.15 14.01
CA THR A 61 7.95 -1.91 12.76
C THR A 61 8.08 -1.04 11.50
N ARG A 62 8.64 0.17 11.63
CA ARG A 62 8.93 1.06 10.50
C ARG A 62 9.73 0.32 9.43
N LYS A 63 9.21 0.30 8.20
CA LYS A 63 9.95 -0.08 6.99
C LYS A 63 10.00 1.10 6.05
N MET A 64 11.13 1.27 5.37
CA MET A 64 11.19 2.26 4.31
C MET A 64 10.56 1.73 3.03
N GLY A 65 9.95 2.63 2.28
CA GLY A 65 9.39 2.37 0.96
C GLY A 65 9.59 3.58 0.04
N HIS A 66 9.41 3.37 -1.24
CA HIS A 66 9.50 4.39 -2.27
C HIS A 66 8.09 4.82 -2.66
N LEU A 67 7.78 6.09 -2.47
CA LEU A 67 6.51 6.69 -2.85
C LEU A 67 6.63 7.43 -4.16
N GLY A 68 5.83 7.02 -5.14
CA GLY A 68 5.76 7.64 -6.44
C GLY A 68 4.78 8.81 -6.43
N GLY A 69 5.26 10.04 -6.61
CA GLY A 69 4.45 11.22 -6.88
C GLY A 69 4.44 11.56 -8.37
N PHE A 70 3.41 12.28 -8.86
CA PHE A 70 3.39 12.73 -10.25
C PHE A 70 4.53 13.72 -10.53
N ALA A 71 5.25 13.50 -11.62
CA ALA A 71 6.31 14.38 -12.10
C ALA A 71 5.79 15.30 -13.23
N SER A 72 6.26 16.55 -13.24
CA SER A 72 6.01 17.50 -14.33
C SER A 72 6.89 17.25 -15.55
N GLU A 73 8.03 16.59 -15.36
CA GLU A 73 9.00 16.27 -16.39
C GLU A 73 8.99 14.76 -16.70
N PRO A 74 9.36 14.34 -17.93
CA PRO A 74 9.45 12.93 -18.27
C PRO A 74 10.46 12.18 -17.41
N THR A 75 10.06 11.02 -16.89
CA THR A 75 10.91 10.09 -16.14
C THR A 75 10.88 8.70 -16.77
N SER A 76 11.71 7.78 -16.29
CA SER A 76 11.72 6.39 -16.76
C SER A 76 10.60 5.53 -16.17
N SER A 77 9.85 6.10 -15.21
CA SER A 77 8.71 5.48 -14.53
C SER A 77 7.41 6.23 -14.83
N TRP A 78 6.33 5.52 -15.18
CA TRP A 78 5.05 6.16 -15.46
C TRP A 78 3.86 5.22 -15.27
N LEU A 79 2.68 5.82 -15.16
CA LEU A 79 1.39 5.13 -15.26
C LEU A 79 0.80 5.28 -16.66
N GLY A 80 0.22 4.19 -17.15
CA GLY A 80 -0.59 4.17 -18.37
C GLY A 80 0.12 4.21 -19.71
N GLY A 81 -0.69 4.23 -20.75
CA GLY A 81 -0.25 4.13 -22.13
C GLY A 81 0.33 2.75 -22.44
N GLN A 82 1.59 2.72 -22.85
CA GLN A 82 2.32 1.51 -23.23
C GLN A 82 3.70 1.49 -22.56
N PRO A 83 4.23 0.29 -22.25
CA PRO A 83 5.60 0.13 -21.77
C PRO A 83 6.61 0.65 -22.81
N ALA A 84 7.81 1.01 -22.37
CA ALA A 84 8.90 1.37 -23.29
C ALA A 84 9.24 0.20 -24.22
N GLU A 85 9.12 -1.02 -23.70
CA GLU A 85 9.34 -2.24 -24.45
C GLU A 85 8.01 -2.91 -24.82
N CYS A 86 7.69 -2.97 -26.12
CA CYS A 86 6.49 -3.65 -26.63
C CYS A 86 6.83 -4.89 -27.44
N ASP A 87 7.83 -5.65 -26.99
CA ASP A 87 7.90 -7.03 -27.44
C ASP A 87 6.60 -7.72 -27.05
N ASN A 88 5.78 -8.04 -28.06
CA ASN A 88 4.48 -8.69 -27.87
C ASN A 88 4.58 -10.02 -27.12
N SER A 89 5.77 -10.66 -27.12
CA SER A 89 6.02 -11.87 -26.35
C SER A 89 6.11 -11.63 -24.84
N LEU A 90 6.43 -10.41 -24.41
CA LEU A 90 6.46 -10.02 -22.99
C LEU A 90 5.07 -9.67 -22.46
N TRP A 91 4.09 -9.45 -23.35
CA TRP A 91 2.76 -9.04 -22.94
C TRP A 91 2.00 -10.23 -22.34
N PRO A 92 1.69 -10.22 -21.03
CA PRO A 92 1.08 -11.37 -20.41
C PRO A 92 -0.39 -11.50 -20.83
N THR A 93 -0.86 -12.74 -20.98
CA THR A 93 -2.23 -13.04 -21.41
C THR A 93 -2.98 -13.89 -20.39
N HIS A 94 -4.30 -13.76 -20.37
CA HIS A 94 -5.22 -14.63 -19.64
C HIS A 94 -6.34 -15.06 -20.58
N GLN A 95 -6.56 -16.36 -20.72
CA GLN A 95 -7.57 -16.92 -21.63
C GLN A 95 -7.45 -16.43 -23.08
N GLY A 96 -6.22 -16.15 -23.54
CA GLY A 96 -5.93 -15.64 -24.88
C GLY A 96 -6.07 -14.12 -25.03
N GLU A 97 -6.57 -13.41 -24.02
CA GLU A 97 -6.67 -11.96 -24.00
C GLU A 97 -5.47 -11.30 -23.32
N ARG A 98 -5.06 -10.15 -23.84
CA ARG A 98 -3.96 -9.36 -23.27
C ARG A 98 -4.42 -8.65 -22.02
N LEU A 99 -3.60 -8.71 -20.98
CA LEU A 99 -3.82 -7.94 -19.76
C LEU A 99 -3.64 -6.43 -20.03
N THR A 100 -4.28 -5.57 -19.27
CA THR A 100 -4.14 -4.11 -19.38
C THR A 100 -2.86 -3.66 -18.72
N PHE A 101 -2.05 -2.84 -19.40
CA PHE A 101 -0.85 -2.26 -18.83
C PHE A 101 -1.21 -1.14 -17.83
N VAL A 102 -0.65 -1.19 -16.63
CA VAL A 102 -0.91 -0.25 -15.54
C VAL A 102 0.25 0.73 -15.41
N ALA A 103 1.47 0.22 -15.26
CA ALA A 103 2.63 1.04 -14.93
C ALA A 103 3.93 0.40 -15.41
N GLN A 104 4.91 1.26 -15.66
CA GLN A 104 6.31 0.87 -15.78
C GLN A 104 7.07 1.59 -14.67
N ILE A 105 7.82 0.84 -13.87
CA ILE A 105 8.72 1.39 -12.85
C ILE A 105 10.16 1.03 -13.23
N ALA A 106 10.98 2.02 -13.48
CA ALA A 106 12.40 1.83 -13.71
C ALA A 106 13.14 1.66 -12.39
N LEU A 107 13.92 0.58 -12.28
CA LEU A 107 14.60 0.24 -11.03
C LEU A 107 15.75 1.20 -10.67
N HIS A 108 16.17 2.06 -11.59
CA HIS A 108 17.11 3.16 -11.30
C HIS A 108 16.45 4.39 -10.69
N ASP A 109 15.13 4.56 -10.82
CA ASP A 109 14.40 5.70 -10.23
C ASP A 109 14.17 5.50 -8.72
N LEU A 110 14.41 4.30 -8.20
CA LEU A 110 14.30 3.98 -6.78
C LEU A 110 15.63 4.29 -6.08
N GLU A 111 15.85 5.52 -5.64
CA GLU A 111 17.07 5.92 -4.91
C GLU A 111 17.15 5.28 -3.51
N GLY A 112 18.36 4.93 -3.03
CA GLY A 112 18.55 4.41 -1.66
C GLY A 112 18.02 2.99 -1.47
N ARG A 113 18.48 2.05 -2.31
CA ARG A 113 17.91 0.70 -2.49
C ARG A 113 18.25 -0.32 -1.41
N ASP A 114 18.94 0.06 -0.35
CA ASP A 114 19.39 -0.86 0.71
C ASP A 114 18.20 -1.62 1.35
N ASP A 115 17.02 -1.00 1.40
CA ASP A 115 15.79 -1.61 1.93
C ASP A 115 15.02 -2.49 0.92
N ILE A 116 15.45 -2.50 -0.35
CA ILE A 116 14.85 -3.24 -1.47
C ILE A 116 15.88 -4.01 -2.32
N GLU A 117 17.00 -4.43 -1.73
CA GLU A 117 18.04 -5.24 -2.40
C GLU A 117 17.52 -6.57 -2.96
N TRP A 118 16.38 -7.03 -2.46
CA TRP A 118 15.68 -8.22 -2.92
C TRP A 118 15.00 -8.03 -4.29
N LEU A 119 14.86 -6.81 -4.81
CA LEU A 119 14.45 -6.55 -6.20
C LEU A 119 15.62 -6.73 -7.18
N PRO A 120 15.35 -7.03 -8.47
CA PRO A 120 16.40 -7.07 -9.48
C PRO A 120 17.22 -5.77 -9.52
N SER A 121 18.52 -5.85 -9.70
CA SER A 121 19.42 -4.69 -9.59
C SER A 121 19.20 -3.62 -10.68
N SER A 122 18.57 -3.95 -11.80
CA SER A 122 18.37 -3.04 -12.92
C SER A 122 17.20 -3.46 -13.82
N GLY A 123 16.79 -2.59 -14.73
CA GLY A 123 15.71 -2.83 -15.69
C GLY A 123 14.40 -2.16 -15.30
N TYR A 124 13.31 -2.73 -15.78
CA TYR A 124 11.95 -2.23 -15.58
C TYR A 124 11.07 -3.31 -14.94
N LEU A 125 10.17 -2.88 -14.07
CA LEU A 125 9.03 -3.67 -13.64
C LEU A 125 7.79 -3.17 -14.40
N LEU A 126 7.18 -4.06 -15.18
CA LEU A 126 5.98 -3.78 -15.94
C LEU A 126 4.78 -4.42 -15.24
N PHE A 127 3.80 -3.61 -14.87
CA PHE A 127 2.62 -4.04 -14.11
C PHE A 127 1.42 -4.14 -15.04
N PHE A 128 0.70 -5.26 -14.93
CA PHE A 128 -0.47 -5.56 -15.74
C PHE A 128 -1.62 -6.06 -14.87
N VAL A 129 -2.85 -5.74 -15.28
CA VAL A 129 -4.09 -6.16 -14.62
C VAL A 129 -5.09 -6.69 -15.64
N GLY A 130 -5.82 -7.73 -15.29
CA GLY A 130 -6.85 -8.32 -16.12
C GLY A 130 -8.20 -7.66 -15.92
N ARG A 131 -9.13 -7.99 -16.81
CA ARG A 131 -10.52 -7.58 -16.70
C ARG A 131 -11.38 -8.75 -16.25
N ASN A 132 -12.41 -8.45 -15.50
CA ASN A 132 -13.47 -9.39 -15.12
C ASN A 132 -14.52 -9.50 -16.24
N GLU A 133 -15.51 -10.37 -16.04
CA GLU A 133 -16.58 -10.62 -17.02
C GLU A 133 -17.48 -9.39 -17.31
N TRP A 134 -17.47 -8.39 -16.43
CA TRP A 134 -18.21 -7.13 -16.60
C TRP A 134 -17.35 -6.02 -17.23
N GLY A 135 -16.12 -6.33 -17.64
CA GLY A 135 -15.19 -5.38 -18.27
C GLY A 135 -14.46 -4.45 -17.31
N GLY A 136 -14.73 -4.55 -15.99
CA GLY A 136 -13.98 -3.88 -14.93
C GLY A 136 -12.68 -4.61 -14.59
N PHE A 137 -11.84 -4.03 -13.74
CA PHE A 137 -10.60 -4.70 -13.32
C PHE A 137 -10.87 -5.90 -12.41
N ASP A 138 -10.14 -6.99 -12.65
CA ASP A 138 -10.18 -8.17 -11.81
C ASP A 138 -9.18 -8.00 -10.65
N GLN A 139 -9.71 -8.02 -9.43
CA GLN A 139 -8.97 -7.81 -8.19
C GLN A 139 -7.89 -8.87 -7.92
N MET A 140 -7.93 -9.99 -8.62
CA MET A 140 -7.06 -11.14 -8.41
C MET A 140 -6.19 -11.45 -9.62
N LEU A 141 -6.50 -10.89 -10.79
CA LEU A 141 -5.76 -11.14 -12.01
C LEU A 141 -4.77 -10.01 -12.30
N GLY A 142 -3.58 -10.12 -11.73
CA GLY A 142 -2.46 -9.24 -12.08
C GLY A 142 -1.22 -10.02 -12.47
N ARG A 143 -0.33 -9.37 -13.22
CA ARG A 143 0.99 -9.90 -13.58
C ARG A 143 2.02 -8.79 -13.50
N VAL A 144 3.23 -9.17 -13.08
CA VAL A 144 4.39 -8.29 -13.13
C VAL A 144 5.45 -8.97 -13.98
N VAL A 145 6.05 -8.22 -14.89
CA VAL A 145 7.13 -8.71 -15.76
C VAL A 145 8.37 -7.87 -15.48
N HIS A 146 9.48 -8.53 -15.18
CA HIS A 146 10.78 -7.87 -15.11
C HIS A 146 11.46 -7.88 -16.48
N VAL A 147 11.93 -6.72 -16.91
CA VAL A 147 12.61 -6.55 -18.19
C VAL A 147 13.99 -5.93 -17.97
N PRO A 148 15.09 -6.67 -18.19
CA PRO A 148 16.46 -6.14 -18.04
C PRO A 148 16.80 -5.08 -19.10
N TYR A 149 17.65 -4.09 -18.79
CA TYR A 149 18.07 -3.05 -19.74
C TYR A 149 18.76 -3.56 -21.02
N SER A 150 19.22 -4.80 -21.04
CA SER A 150 19.82 -5.41 -22.23
C SER A 150 18.81 -5.67 -23.34
N SER A 151 17.51 -5.66 -23.03
CA SER A 151 16.42 -5.84 -23.99
C SER A 151 16.21 -4.53 -24.76
N ARG A 152 16.42 -4.55 -26.08
CA ARG A 152 16.63 -3.33 -26.90
C ARG A 152 15.44 -2.91 -27.77
N THR A 153 14.24 -3.39 -27.51
CA THR A 153 13.08 -3.08 -28.35
C THR A 153 12.35 -1.86 -27.80
N VAL A 154 12.72 -0.66 -28.22
CA VAL A 154 12.04 0.58 -27.83
C VAL A 154 10.81 0.82 -28.71
N CYS A 155 9.68 1.14 -28.09
CA CYS A 155 8.47 1.54 -28.78
C CYS A 155 8.38 3.04 -29.01
N LEU A 156 7.90 3.39 -30.20
CA LEU A 156 7.33 4.70 -30.45
C LEU A 156 5.99 4.78 -29.72
N ALA A 157 5.79 5.83 -28.93
CA ALA A 157 4.51 6.07 -28.28
C ALA A 157 3.41 6.16 -29.35
N SER A 158 2.37 5.33 -29.24
CA SER A 158 1.20 5.45 -30.09
C SER A 158 0.49 6.79 -29.83
N GLU A 159 0.14 7.51 -30.90
CA GLU A 159 -0.61 8.77 -30.80
C GLU A 159 -1.89 8.58 -29.97
N GLY A 160 -2.12 9.48 -29.01
CA GLY A 160 -3.32 9.49 -28.16
C GLY A 160 -3.22 8.77 -26.82
N GLN A 161 -2.14 8.04 -26.53
CA GLN A 161 -1.94 7.46 -25.21
C GLN A 161 -1.31 8.45 -24.23
N VAL A 162 -1.98 8.69 -23.10
CA VAL A 162 -1.50 9.58 -22.04
C VAL A 162 -0.64 8.77 -21.07
N ARG A 163 0.61 9.21 -20.89
CA ARG A 163 1.50 8.73 -19.83
C ARG A 163 1.52 9.75 -18.70
N GLN A 164 1.49 9.26 -17.47
CA GLN A 164 1.67 10.10 -16.29
C GLN A 164 2.99 9.73 -15.62
N TRP A 165 3.97 10.63 -15.75
CA TRP A 165 5.32 10.42 -15.22
C TRP A 165 5.31 10.39 -13.70
N ILE A 166 6.17 9.55 -13.12
CA ILE A 166 6.31 9.36 -11.69
C ILE A 166 7.76 9.62 -11.28
N HIS A 167 7.95 10.32 -10.15
CA HIS A 167 9.22 10.37 -9.43
C HIS A 167 9.04 9.71 -8.06
N PHE A 168 10.11 9.13 -7.52
CA PHE A 168 10.06 8.43 -6.24
C PHE A 168 10.76 9.21 -5.13
N GLU A 169 10.15 9.21 -3.96
CA GLU A 169 10.75 9.66 -2.71
C GLU A 169 10.89 8.50 -1.73
N HIS A 170 11.98 8.48 -0.95
CA HIS A 170 12.23 7.45 0.05
C HIS A 170 11.61 7.82 1.40
N LEU A 171 10.56 7.12 1.81
CA LEU A 171 9.74 7.48 2.97
C LEU A 171 9.44 6.29 3.90
N ALA A 172 9.23 6.61 5.17
CA ALA A 172 8.86 5.64 6.19
C ALA A 172 7.40 5.20 6.06
N THR A 173 7.16 3.91 6.20
CA THR A 173 5.83 3.27 6.22
C THR A 173 5.71 2.35 7.44
N TYR A 174 4.49 1.96 7.80
CA TYR A 174 4.19 1.28 9.08
C TYR A 174 3.25 0.10 8.90
N GLU A 175 3.46 -0.95 9.69
CA GLU A 175 2.72 -2.21 9.60
C GLU A 175 1.28 -2.08 10.11
N SER A 176 0.36 -2.80 9.46
CA SER A 176 -0.98 -3.08 9.96
C SER A 176 -0.96 -3.87 11.27
N LEU A 177 -1.86 -3.55 12.22
CA LEU A 177 -2.09 -4.48 13.32
C LEU A 177 -2.72 -5.73 12.74
N GLN A 178 -2.15 -6.90 13.04
CA GLN A 178 -2.84 -8.14 12.78
C GLN A 178 -4.06 -8.25 13.70
N SER A 179 -5.09 -8.97 13.26
CA SER A 179 -6.28 -9.27 14.06
C SER A 179 -5.96 -9.97 15.40
N ASN A 180 -4.76 -10.55 15.55
CA ASN A 180 -4.29 -11.16 16.79
C ASN A 180 -3.57 -10.18 17.74
N ASP A 181 -3.00 -9.09 17.20
CA ASP A 181 -2.58 -7.92 18.01
C ASP A 181 -3.80 -7.06 18.39
N ASP A 182 -4.86 -7.22 17.60
CA ASP A 182 -6.18 -6.69 17.82
C ASP A 182 -6.89 -7.50 18.92
N ALA A 183 -6.52 -7.27 20.18
CA ALA A 183 -7.33 -7.69 21.32
C ALA A 183 -8.69 -6.92 21.38
N GLY A 184 -9.37 -6.80 20.24
CA GLY A 184 -10.80 -6.60 20.13
C GLY A 184 -11.32 -5.29 19.54
N GLN A 185 -10.56 -4.40 18.88
CA GLN A 185 -11.12 -3.13 18.41
C GLN A 185 -10.53 -2.59 17.09
N ALA A 186 -11.32 -2.71 16.02
CA ALA A 186 -11.22 -1.94 14.78
C ALA A 186 -11.09 -0.41 14.99
N ASP A 187 -11.49 0.10 16.16
CA ASP A 187 -11.35 1.51 16.56
C ASP A 187 -9.89 1.94 16.81
N ASP A 188 -8.99 1.04 17.26
CA ASP A 188 -7.57 1.35 17.50
C ASP A 188 -6.81 1.56 16.18
N ASN A 189 -7.10 0.73 15.17
CA ASN A 189 -6.61 0.92 13.81
C ASN A 189 -7.17 2.21 13.21
N ARG A 190 -8.46 2.51 13.42
CA ARG A 190 -9.07 3.74 12.92
C ARG A 190 -8.54 5.00 13.61
N GLU A 191 -8.20 4.95 14.89
CA GLU A 191 -7.56 6.07 15.61
C GLU A 191 -6.10 6.23 15.19
N PHE A 192 -5.35 5.13 15.08
CA PHE A 192 -3.99 5.16 14.56
C PHE A 192 -3.96 5.67 13.13
N ASP A 193 -4.87 5.21 12.27
CA ASP A 193 -5.00 5.69 10.91
C ASP A 193 -5.36 7.16 10.89
N ARG A 194 -6.33 7.61 11.70
CA ARG A 194 -6.64 9.03 11.82
C ARG A 194 -5.42 9.85 12.26
N TRP A 195 -4.66 9.37 13.26
CA TRP A 195 -3.43 10.02 13.69
C TRP A 195 -2.39 10.04 12.58
N TYR A 196 -2.10 8.89 11.97
CA TYR A 196 -1.17 8.72 10.86
C TYR A 196 -1.52 9.62 9.67
N TRP A 197 -2.79 9.63 9.26
CA TRP A 197 -3.33 10.51 8.23
C TRP A 197 -3.30 11.97 8.63
N SER A 198 -3.33 12.31 9.92
CA SER A 198 -3.27 13.68 10.39
C SER A 198 -1.85 14.25 10.52
N ILE A 199 -0.85 13.39 10.70
CA ILE A 199 0.58 13.78 10.67
C ILE A 199 1.19 13.66 9.27
N SER A 200 0.54 12.94 8.37
CA SER A 200 1.00 12.71 6.99
C SER A 200 0.16 13.30 5.84
N PRO A 201 -0.85 14.18 6.03
CA PRO A 201 -1.81 14.50 4.97
C PRO A 201 -1.20 15.36 3.85
N SER A 202 -0.08 16.04 4.09
CA SER A 202 0.63 16.82 3.07
C SER A 202 1.61 15.98 2.24
N TYR A 203 2.13 14.87 2.77
CA TYR A 203 3.14 14.04 2.11
C TYR A 203 2.55 12.97 1.20
N PHE A 204 1.29 12.57 1.43
CA PHE A 204 0.68 11.43 0.73
C PHE A 204 -0.46 11.80 -0.22
N LYS A 205 -0.93 13.03 -0.17
CA LYS A 205 -1.94 13.53 -1.11
C LYS A 205 -1.30 13.69 -2.49
N GLY A 206 -1.53 12.71 -3.36
CA GLY A 206 -0.95 12.67 -4.72
C GLY A 206 0.10 11.58 -4.95
N ALA A 207 0.29 10.66 -4.01
CA ALA A 207 1.07 9.45 -4.28
C ALA A 207 0.32 8.57 -5.27
N ALA A 208 0.87 8.44 -6.47
CA ALA A 208 0.33 7.66 -7.57
C ALA A 208 0.77 6.19 -7.51
N TRP A 209 1.92 5.92 -6.89
CA TRP A 209 2.48 4.57 -6.77
C TRP A 209 3.23 4.37 -5.45
N GLN A 210 3.46 3.13 -5.05
CA GLN A 210 4.41 2.77 -4.00
C GLN A 210 5.14 1.45 -4.29
N VAL A 211 6.42 1.37 -3.93
CA VAL A 211 7.25 0.16 -3.95
C VAL A 211 7.86 -0.05 -2.56
N GLY A 212 7.85 -1.27 -2.04
CA GLY A 212 8.41 -1.58 -0.72
C GLY A 212 7.60 -0.98 0.43
N GLY A 213 8.18 -1.05 1.63
CA GLY A 213 7.50 -0.66 2.85
C GLY A 213 6.26 -1.50 3.16
N TRP A 214 5.34 -0.91 3.91
CA TRP A 214 4.04 -1.46 4.26
C TRP A 214 2.91 -0.83 3.43
N PRO A 215 1.88 -1.60 3.07
CA PRO A 215 0.77 -1.13 2.24
C PRO A 215 -0.03 0.00 2.90
N ARG A 216 -0.69 0.82 2.07
CA ARG A 216 -1.55 1.95 2.50
C ARG A 216 -2.92 1.91 1.80
N PRO A 217 -4.07 2.14 2.48
CA PRO A 217 -4.18 2.42 3.89
C PRO A 217 -3.80 1.17 4.68
N LEU A 218 -3.75 1.31 5.99
CA LEU A 218 -3.57 0.18 6.87
C LEU A 218 -4.64 -0.88 6.55
N GLN A 219 -4.19 -2.05 6.13
CA GLN A 219 -5.06 -3.16 5.78
C GLN A 219 -5.54 -3.87 7.04
N THR A 220 -6.83 -4.24 7.10
CA THR A 220 -7.39 -5.05 8.19
C THR A 220 -7.15 -6.54 8.00
N ASP A 221 -6.93 -6.97 6.76
CA ASP A 221 -6.66 -8.35 6.40
C ASP A 221 -5.16 -8.56 6.16
N ASP A 222 -4.64 -9.73 6.56
CA ASP A 222 -3.25 -10.08 6.32
C ASP A 222 -3.04 -10.46 4.85
N MET A 223 -2.73 -9.45 4.04
CA MET A 223 -2.43 -9.59 2.61
C MET A 223 -1.33 -10.62 2.34
N ARG A 224 -0.35 -10.76 3.25
CA ARG A 224 0.73 -11.74 3.09
C ARG A 224 0.21 -13.16 3.26
N ARG A 225 -0.74 -13.38 4.18
CA ARG A 225 -1.45 -14.66 4.33
C ARG A 225 -2.27 -14.98 3.08
N GLU A 226 -2.97 -14.01 2.50
CA GLU A 226 -3.69 -14.23 1.24
C GLU A 226 -2.74 -14.56 0.07
N CYS A 227 -1.61 -13.85 -0.03
CA CYS A 227 -0.56 -14.18 -1.00
C CYS A 227 -0.04 -15.61 -0.83
N GLU A 228 0.34 -16.01 0.39
CA GLU A 228 0.87 -17.36 0.67
C GLU A 228 -0.17 -18.45 0.40
N ARG A 229 -1.44 -18.21 0.77
CA ARG A 229 -2.56 -19.13 0.48
C ARG A 229 -2.70 -19.35 -1.02
N ARG A 230 -2.69 -18.29 -1.82
CA ARG A 230 -2.78 -18.36 -3.29
C ARG A 230 -1.56 -19.02 -3.91
N TYR A 231 -0.37 -18.71 -3.43
CA TYR A 231 0.88 -19.33 -3.88
C TYR A 231 0.86 -20.84 -3.67
N ARG A 232 0.39 -21.30 -2.50
CA ARG A 232 0.23 -22.73 -2.18
C ARG A 232 -1.01 -23.38 -2.79
N ARG A 233 -1.88 -22.60 -3.46
CA ARG A 233 -3.17 -23.05 -4.02
C ARG A 233 -4.10 -23.68 -2.98
N LEU A 234 -4.08 -23.16 -1.76
CA LEU A 234 -4.97 -23.60 -0.68
C LEU A 234 -6.37 -23.00 -0.85
N ALA A 235 -7.39 -23.73 -0.41
CA ALA A 235 -8.75 -23.22 -0.33
C ALA A 235 -8.88 -22.15 0.77
N TRP A 236 -9.96 -21.36 0.74
CA TRP A 236 -10.20 -20.30 1.73
C TRP A 236 -10.51 -20.86 3.13
N ASP A 237 -10.99 -22.10 3.20
CA ASP A 237 -11.40 -22.81 4.40
C ASP A 237 -10.37 -23.84 4.91
N ASP A 238 -9.17 -23.90 4.30
CA ASP A 238 -8.06 -24.75 4.73
C ASP A 238 -7.33 -24.16 5.97
N TYR A 239 -8.09 -23.93 7.05
CA TYR A 239 -7.58 -23.27 8.27
C TYR A 239 -6.39 -23.99 8.90
N ASP A 240 -6.39 -25.32 8.91
CA ASP A 240 -5.27 -26.10 9.49
C ASP A 240 -3.97 -25.86 8.71
N ALA A 241 -4.04 -25.82 7.38
CA ALA A 241 -2.89 -25.56 6.53
C ALA A 241 -2.41 -24.10 6.65
N MET A 242 -3.33 -23.14 6.75
CA MET A 242 -3.01 -21.72 6.93
C MET A 242 -2.51 -21.34 8.33
N ASN A 243 -2.67 -22.22 9.31
CA ASN A 243 -2.13 -22.06 10.67
C ASN A 243 -0.91 -22.96 10.94
N ALA A 244 -0.47 -23.75 9.95
CA ALA A 244 0.70 -24.58 10.09
C ALA A 244 1.97 -23.72 10.33
N PRO A 245 2.92 -24.16 11.18
CA PRO A 245 4.10 -23.34 11.51
C PRO A 245 4.95 -22.93 10.30
N ASP A 246 5.03 -23.80 9.30
CA ASP A 246 5.73 -23.52 8.05
C ASP A 246 4.98 -22.53 7.16
N PHE A 247 3.65 -22.43 7.25
CA PHE A 247 2.88 -21.38 6.58
C PHE A 247 3.16 -20.02 7.22
N MET A 248 3.06 -19.93 8.54
CA MET A 248 3.24 -18.68 9.29
C MET A 248 4.66 -18.11 9.10
N ARG A 249 5.67 -18.97 9.06
CA ARG A 249 7.06 -18.55 8.82
C ARG A 249 7.27 -17.92 7.45
N GLU A 250 6.51 -18.33 6.44
CA GLU A 250 6.68 -17.84 5.07
C GLU A 250 6.00 -16.49 4.81
N LEU A 251 5.19 -15.99 5.75
CA LEU A 251 4.51 -14.70 5.60
C LEU A 251 5.52 -13.55 5.50
N GLU A 252 6.62 -13.61 6.24
CA GLU A 252 7.69 -12.59 6.19
C GLU A 252 8.45 -12.55 4.86
N SER A 253 8.32 -13.58 4.02
CA SER A 253 8.93 -13.63 2.69
C SER A 253 8.15 -12.81 1.66
N TRP A 254 6.98 -12.26 2.00
CA TRP A 254 6.17 -11.48 1.06
C TRP A 254 6.44 -9.99 1.20
N HIS A 255 6.81 -9.37 0.07
CA HIS A 255 7.14 -7.96 -0.01
C HIS A 255 6.24 -7.24 -1.02
N LEU A 256 5.83 -6.02 -0.67
CA LEU A 256 5.07 -5.15 -1.54
C LEU A 256 5.99 -4.62 -2.66
N ILE A 257 5.66 -4.91 -3.92
CA ILE A 257 6.43 -4.46 -5.09
C ILE A 257 5.71 -3.39 -5.91
N GLY A 258 4.43 -3.21 -5.67
CA GLY A 258 3.63 -2.21 -6.35
C GLY A 258 2.35 -1.96 -5.60
N GLN A 259 2.00 -0.71 -5.39
CA GLN A 259 0.69 -0.32 -4.93
C GLN A 259 0.23 0.89 -5.73
N PHE A 260 -1.02 0.88 -6.15
CA PHE A 260 -1.64 1.96 -6.90
C PHE A 260 -3.08 2.17 -6.46
N ASP A 261 -3.53 3.40 -6.63
CA ASP A 261 -4.94 3.76 -6.54
C ASP A 261 -5.45 3.96 -7.98
N LEU A 262 -6.49 3.24 -8.39
CA LEU A 262 -6.99 3.33 -9.77
C LEU A 262 -7.53 4.71 -10.13
N ASP A 263 -7.88 5.53 -9.13
CA ASP A 263 -8.19 6.94 -9.34
C ASP A 263 -7.05 7.73 -10.01
N ALA A 264 -5.80 7.29 -9.79
CA ALA A 264 -4.59 7.85 -10.37
C ALA A 264 -4.17 7.12 -11.66
N ALA A 265 -4.58 5.87 -11.86
CA ALA A 265 -4.09 5.02 -12.94
C ALA A 265 -5.19 4.73 -13.98
N VAL A 266 -5.29 5.61 -14.99
CA VAL A 266 -5.67 5.26 -16.37
C VAL A 266 -7.08 4.70 -16.55
N GLU A 267 -7.99 5.62 -16.90
CA GLU A 267 -9.43 5.38 -17.09
C GLU A 267 -10.11 4.83 -15.82
N LYS A 268 -11.23 5.42 -15.44
CA LYS A 268 -12.01 4.94 -14.29
C LYS A 268 -13.00 3.91 -14.81
N PRO A 269 -12.70 2.60 -14.86
CA PRO A 269 -13.81 1.65 -14.92
C PRO A 269 -14.64 1.81 -13.64
N ASP A 270 -15.93 1.54 -13.74
CA ASP A 270 -16.82 1.63 -12.60
C ASP A 270 -16.29 0.77 -11.44
N GLY A 271 -15.91 1.44 -10.35
CA GLY A 271 -15.35 0.82 -9.14
C GLY A 271 -14.02 1.45 -8.73
N PHE A 272 -14.00 2.03 -7.52
CA PHE A 272 -12.76 2.38 -6.85
C PHE A 272 -12.06 1.08 -6.45
N MET A 273 -10.86 0.85 -6.96
CA MET A 273 -10.05 -0.28 -6.54
C MET A 273 -8.63 0.19 -6.27
N ARG A 274 -8.13 -0.21 -5.11
CA ARG A 274 -6.72 -0.17 -4.79
C ARG A 274 -6.10 -1.52 -5.10
N GLY A 275 -5.00 -1.52 -5.84
CA GLY A 275 -4.29 -2.75 -6.17
C GLY A 275 -2.96 -2.82 -5.43
N PHE A 276 -2.65 -4.01 -4.92
CA PHE A 276 -1.40 -4.33 -4.24
C PHE A 276 -0.74 -5.53 -4.91
N TYR A 277 0.42 -5.31 -5.52
CA TYR A 277 1.28 -6.36 -6.05
C TYR A 277 2.30 -6.77 -5.00
N TRP A 278 2.32 -8.06 -4.69
CA TRP A 278 3.24 -8.67 -3.75
C TRP A 278 4.09 -9.72 -4.45
N ALA A 279 5.38 -9.78 -4.12
CA ALA A 279 6.25 -10.85 -4.58
C ALA A 279 6.84 -11.59 -3.39
N LYS A 280 6.98 -12.91 -3.55
CA LYS A 280 7.69 -13.74 -2.58
C LYS A 280 9.18 -13.64 -2.83
N VAL A 281 9.95 -13.41 -1.76
CA VAL A 281 11.41 -13.36 -1.77
C VAL A 281 11.93 -14.74 -1.36
N ILE A 282 12.71 -15.35 -2.24
CA ILE A 282 13.32 -16.66 -2.03
C ILE A 282 14.82 -16.51 -2.24
N ASN A 283 15.63 -16.92 -1.26
CA ASN A 283 17.08 -16.78 -1.28
C ASN A 283 17.54 -15.33 -1.56
N GLY A 284 16.83 -14.35 -1.01
CA GLY A 284 17.14 -12.92 -1.16
C GLY A 284 16.79 -12.32 -2.52
N GLN A 285 15.98 -12.99 -3.34
CA GLN A 285 15.52 -12.47 -4.64
C GLN A 285 13.99 -12.59 -4.76
N ALA A 286 13.34 -11.54 -5.24
CA ALA A 286 11.90 -11.54 -5.51
C ALA A 286 11.55 -12.36 -6.75
N MET A 287 10.56 -13.23 -6.60
CA MET A 287 9.90 -13.97 -7.68
C MET A 287 8.92 -13.07 -8.42
N ILE A 288 9.42 -12.12 -9.23
CA ILE A 288 8.61 -11.08 -9.88
C ILE A 288 7.50 -11.66 -10.76
N ASN A 289 7.80 -12.70 -11.55
CA ASN A 289 6.82 -13.29 -12.48
C ASN A 289 5.70 -14.06 -11.75
N ASP A 290 5.90 -14.41 -10.48
CA ASP A 290 4.91 -15.06 -9.62
C ASP A 290 4.23 -14.08 -8.67
N ALA A 291 4.38 -12.77 -8.93
CA ALA A 291 3.75 -11.74 -8.12
C ALA A 291 2.22 -11.88 -8.12
N VAL A 292 1.64 -11.62 -6.96
CA VAL A 292 0.21 -11.73 -6.68
C VAL A 292 -0.37 -10.32 -6.59
N LEU A 293 -1.42 -10.06 -7.38
CA LEU A 293 -2.26 -8.88 -7.20
C LEU A 293 -3.37 -9.20 -6.20
N ILE A 294 -3.54 -8.35 -5.21
CA ILE A 294 -4.72 -8.30 -4.35
C ILE A 294 -5.39 -6.94 -4.54
N GLY A 295 -6.67 -6.96 -4.88
CA GLY A 295 -7.52 -5.78 -4.98
C GLY A 295 -8.32 -5.56 -3.71
N GLN A 296 -8.50 -4.29 -3.36
CA GLN A 296 -9.40 -3.87 -2.31
C GLN A 296 -10.37 -2.85 -2.89
N SER A 297 -11.67 -3.09 -2.72
CA SER A 297 -12.71 -2.09 -2.92
C SER A 297 -12.92 -1.32 -1.61
N ASP A 298 -12.98 0.01 -1.70
CA ASP A 298 -13.34 0.89 -0.57
C ASP A 298 -14.81 0.73 -0.13
#